data_AF-A0A1H1V2G2-F1
#
_entry.id   AF-A0A1H1V2G2-F1
#
_cell.length_a   1.000
_cell.length_b   1.000
_cell.length_c   1.000
_cell.angle_alpha   90.00
_cell.angle_beta   90.00
_cell.angle_gamma   90.00
#
_symmetry.space_group_name_H-M   'P 1'
#
loop_
_entity.id
_entity.type
_entity.pdbx_description
1 polymer ?
#
loop_
_entity_poly.entity_id
_entity_poly.type
_entity_poly.pdbx_seq_one_letter_code
_entity_poly.pdbx_strand_id
1 'polypeptide(L)'
;MKKHIYLLAFLMISHQLFAQTKKVYVTKSGSYTANSDKAVSYLLVQQLNGDSAYLARQYNMNNSLMVKGTYKDAALTIPNGKFVYYNTENNSYVSAVGYFVNGKRTGNWSEFAPNGQTTLEYSYENNILTGTYKTYDANSGIRGEGNMVNGKLAGDFKWYNNDGLLVAGAVLENGKIVKKTEYMKDAKESMNLHAYVEQKLKKYSSVLYDSQFTVKYDISKDGKITNPQIVSGYNPEINAAILNALSNLNAYRPATYNNAAIDQKTSETFNVYNTMNMASNYRLNHPIRICSITPPMHNFNSTTSM
;
A
#
# COMPACT_ATOMS: atom_id res chain seq x y z
N MET A 1 33.21 82.03 -6.69
CA MET A 1 33.83 80.78 -6.18
C MET A 1 32.73 79.77 -5.83
N LYS A 2 32.48 78.77 -6.68
CA LYS A 2 31.49 77.71 -6.41
C LYS A 2 32.22 76.58 -5.67
N LYS A 3 31.78 76.24 -4.45
CA LYS A 3 32.29 75.08 -3.70
C LYS A 3 31.46 73.86 -4.09
N HIS A 4 32.12 72.84 -4.64
CA HIS A 4 31.50 71.55 -4.93
C HIS A 4 31.44 70.71 -3.65
N ILE A 5 30.24 70.29 -3.28
CA ILE A 5 29.97 69.33 -2.22
C ILE A 5 30.12 67.93 -2.84
N TYR A 6 31.12 67.17 -2.41
CA TYR A 6 31.24 65.76 -2.78
C TYR A 6 30.31 64.94 -1.89
N LEU A 7 29.24 64.41 -2.47
CA LEU A 7 28.33 63.46 -1.84
C LEU A 7 28.99 62.07 -1.87
N LEU A 8 29.42 61.58 -0.71
CA LEU A 8 29.96 60.24 -0.55
C LEU A 8 28.79 59.23 -0.58
N ALA A 9 28.61 58.55 -1.70
CA ALA A 9 27.62 57.48 -1.83
C ALA A 9 28.16 56.21 -1.12
N PHE A 10 27.64 55.94 0.07
CA PHE A 10 27.94 54.72 0.82
C PHE A 10 27.10 53.57 0.25
N LEU A 11 27.70 52.74 -0.61
CA LEU A 11 27.06 51.58 -1.22
C LEU A 11 27.04 50.44 -0.20
N MET A 12 25.96 50.34 0.58
CA MET A 12 25.70 49.21 1.50
C MET A 12 25.40 47.95 0.67
N ILE A 13 26.44 47.21 0.27
CA ILE A 13 26.27 45.86 -0.29
C ILE A 13 25.93 44.94 0.88
N SER A 14 24.64 44.74 1.15
CA SER A 14 24.18 43.71 2.09
C SER A 14 24.57 42.34 1.55
N HIS A 15 25.64 41.76 2.08
CA HIS A 15 26.02 40.37 1.78
C HIS A 15 25.01 39.47 2.49
N GLN A 16 24.01 38.98 1.75
CA GLN A 16 23.20 37.89 2.26
C GLN A 16 24.10 36.65 2.33
N LEU A 17 24.49 36.27 3.55
CA LEU A 17 25.18 35.01 3.81
C LEU A 17 24.19 33.89 3.53
N PHE A 18 24.26 33.32 2.33
CA PHE A 18 23.53 32.09 2.01
C PHE A 18 24.03 30.98 2.93
N ALA A 19 23.10 30.27 3.59
CA ALA A 19 23.45 29.13 4.42
C ALA A 19 24.24 28.10 3.60
N GLN A 20 25.48 27.82 4.01
CA GLN A 20 26.39 26.94 3.29
C GLN A 20 25.85 25.49 3.35
N THR A 21 25.78 24.84 2.18
CA THR A 21 25.43 23.42 2.09
C THR A 21 26.72 22.59 2.03
N LYS A 22 26.85 21.59 2.90
CA LYS A 22 27.97 20.64 2.95
C LYS A 22 27.56 19.31 2.33
N LYS A 23 28.37 18.78 1.41
CA LYS A 23 28.21 17.43 0.85
C LYS A 23 29.04 16.43 1.65
N VAL A 24 28.44 15.30 2.02
CA VAL A 24 29.09 14.20 2.78
C VAL A 24 28.76 12.88 2.12
N TYR A 25 29.76 12.03 1.85
CA TYR A 25 29.51 10.69 1.28
C TYR A 25 29.31 9.65 2.37
N VAL A 26 28.47 8.65 2.11
CA VAL A 26 28.11 7.59 3.06
C VAL A 26 28.45 6.23 2.46
N THR A 27 29.22 5.44 3.20
CA THR A 27 29.62 4.09 2.82
C THR A 27 28.50 3.07 3.01
N LYS A 28 28.67 1.84 2.51
CA LYS A 28 27.71 0.74 2.71
C LYS A 28 27.46 0.40 4.18
N SER A 29 28.44 0.66 5.06
CA SER A 29 28.33 0.46 6.51
C SER A 29 27.70 1.64 7.26
N GLY A 30 27.24 2.68 6.56
CA GLY A 30 26.65 3.88 7.17
C GLY A 30 27.66 4.95 7.59
N SER A 31 28.96 4.65 7.55
CA SER A 31 30.01 5.60 7.96
C SER A 31 30.24 6.70 6.93
N TYR A 32 30.53 7.93 7.40
CA TYR A 32 30.89 9.06 6.54
C TYR A 32 32.30 8.92 5.95
N THR A 33 32.46 9.34 4.71
CA THR A 33 33.73 9.31 3.97
C THR A 33 33.88 10.55 3.09
N ALA A 34 35.13 10.91 2.79
CA ALA A 34 35.45 11.92 1.77
C ALA A 34 35.65 11.29 0.37
N ASN A 35 35.87 9.98 0.28
CA ASN A 35 36.08 9.25 -0.97
C ASN A 35 34.73 8.80 -1.56
N SER A 36 34.36 9.34 -2.72
CA SER A 36 33.13 9.02 -3.44
C SER A 36 33.07 7.60 -3.97
N ASP A 37 34.21 6.98 -4.28
CA ASP A 37 34.28 5.64 -4.89
C ASP A 37 33.89 4.55 -3.89
N LYS A 38 33.93 4.87 -2.60
CA LYS A 38 33.50 3.97 -1.50
C LYS A 38 32.06 4.24 -1.05
N ALA A 39 31.38 5.20 -1.69
CA ALA A 39 30.06 5.68 -1.27
C ALA A 39 28.94 4.90 -1.96
N VAL A 40 27.86 4.64 -1.22
CA VAL A 40 26.59 4.13 -1.76
C VAL A 40 25.49 5.19 -1.77
N SER A 41 25.72 6.30 -1.06
CA SER A 41 24.84 7.48 -1.03
C SER A 41 25.63 8.72 -0.61
N TYR A 42 25.01 9.89 -0.70
CA TYR A 42 25.56 11.14 -0.18
C TYR A 42 24.48 12.01 0.47
N LEU A 43 24.88 12.83 1.43
CA LEU A 43 24.06 13.80 2.14
C LEU A 43 24.39 15.21 1.64
N LEU A 44 23.37 16.04 1.46
CA LEU A 44 23.46 17.49 1.44
C LEU A 44 22.95 18.02 2.77
N VAL A 45 23.83 18.67 3.52
CA VAL A 45 23.57 19.15 4.89
C VAL A 45 23.57 20.66 4.90
N GLN A 46 22.49 21.25 5.40
CA GLN A 46 22.32 22.70 5.53
C GLN A 46 22.06 23.02 7.00
N GLN A 47 22.90 23.87 7.60
CA GLN A 47 22.59 24.45 8.90
C GLN A 47 21.47 25.49 8.72
N LEU A 48 20.42 25.39 9.53
CA LEU A 48 19.28 26.30 9.50
C LEU A 48 19.58 27.50 10.41
N ASN A 49 19.25 28.70 9.92
CA ASN A 49 19.39 29.93 10.69
C ASN A 49 18.37 29.94 11.84
N GLY A 50 18.80 30.30 13.05
CA GLY A 50 17.98 30.28 14.26
C GLY A 50 18.41 29.19 15.24
N ASP A 51 17.57 28.16 15.41
CA ASP A 51 17.67 27.13 16.47
C ASP A 51 18.83 26.12 16.33
N SER A 52 19.84 26.41 15.51
CA SER A 52 21.00 25.52 15.27
C SER A 52 20.63 24.10 14.84
N ALA A 53 19.53 23.94 14.10
CA ALA A 53 19.14 22.66 13.52
C ALA A 53 19.85 22.42 12.17
N TYR A 54 20.05 21.14 11.82
CA TYR A 54 20.69 20.73 10.57
C TYR A 54 19.69 19.98 9.71
N LEU A 55 19.35 20.52 8.53
CA LEU A 55 18.56 19.83 7.53
C LEU A 55 19.47 18.95 6.69
N ALA A 56 19.23 17.64 6.68
CA ALA A 56 19.94 16.70 5.83
C ALA A 56 18.99 16.14 4.77
N ARG A 57 19.49 16.05 3.53
CA ARG A 57 18.85 15.36 2.41
C ARG A 57 19.82 14.30 1.90
N GLN A 58 19.46 13.03 2.01
CA GLN A 58 20.28 11.91 1.55
C GLN A 58 19.80 11.44 0.18
N TYR A 59 20.73 11.26 -0.75
CA TYR A 59 20.49 10.82 -2.11
C TYR A 59 21.28 9.55 -2.38
N ASN A 60 20.74 8.65 -3.20
CA ASN A 60 21.54 7.57 -3.77
C ASN A 60 22.56 8.13 -4.79
N MET A 61 23.46 7.28 -5.29
CA MET A 61 24.48 7.71 -6.26
C MET A 61 23.92 8.13 -7.63
N ASN A 62 22.65 7.80 -7.92
CA ASN A 62 21.92 8.24 -9.12
C ASN A 62 21.10 9.53 -8.87
N ASN A 63 21.40 10.27 -7.81
CA ASN A 63 20.75 11.54 -7.44
C ASN A 63 19.24 11.42 -7.09
N SER A 64 18.75 10.23 -6.79
CA SER A 64 17.38 10.06 -6.28
C SER A 64 17.37 10.29 -4.76
N LEU A 65 16.48 11.18 -4.29
CA LEU A 65 16.31 11.47 -2.87
C LEU A 65 15.78 10.23 -2.15
N MET A 66 16.44 9.83 -1.06
CA MET A 66 16.08 8.66 -0.24
C MET A 66 15.41 9.07 1.07
N VAL A 67 15.92 10.12 1.71
CA VAL A 67 15.36 10.63 2.97
C VAL A 67 15.69 12.10 3.15
N LYS A 68 14.78 12.84 3.79
CA LYS A 68 15.07 14.16 4.32
C LYS A 68 14.53 14.29 5.75
N GLY A 69 15.28 14.99 6.59
CA GLY A 69 14.91 15.24 7.97
C GLY A 69 15.84 16.23 8.65
N THR A 70 15.51 16.61 9.87
CA THR A 70 16.26 17.58 10.67
C THR A 70 16.93 16.93 11.87
N TYR A 71 18.09 17.47 12.24
CA TYR A 71 18.94 17.00 13.34
C TYR A 71 19.27 18.16 14.28
N LYS A 72 19.49 17.87 15.57
CA LYS A 72 19.90 18.88 16.56
C LYS A 72 21.41 19.17 16.57
N ASP A 73 22.19 18.32 15.93
CA ASP A 73 23.65 18.35 16.00
C ASP A 73 24.30 18.24 14.62
N ALA A 74 25.49 18.84 14.48
CA ALA A 74 26.25 18.85 13.23
C ALA A 74 26.73 17.46 12.80
N ALA A 75 26.83 16.52 13.76
CA ALA A 75 27.22 15.14 13.51
C ALA A 75 26.04 14.27 13.00
N LEU A 76 24.83 14.84 12.91
CA LEU A 76 23.61 14.17 12.45
C LEU A 76 23.25 12.92 13.27
N THR A 77 23.52 12.95 14.59
CA THR A 77 23.28 11.82 15.49
C THR A 77 21.97 11.94 16.27
N ILE A 78 21.36 13.13 16.32
CA ILE A 78 20.14 13.41 17.07
C ILE A 78 19.01 13.85 16.12
N PRO A 79 18.32 12.90 15.45
CA PRO A 79 17.10 13.17 14.68
C PRO A 79 16.06 13.95 15.50
N ASN A 80 15.49 15.00 14.93
CA ASN A 80 14.47 15.80 15.59
C ASN A 80 13.59 16.54 14.59
N GLY A 81 12.29 16.29 14.60
CA GLY A 81 11.31 16.85 13.68
C GLY A 81 10.80 15.80 12.69
N LYS A 82 10.24 16.29 11.58
CA LYS A 82 9.62 15.46 10.55
C LYS A 82 10.68 14.80 9.66
N PHE A 83 10.54 13.51 9.45
CA PHE A 83 11.30 12.74 8.47
C PHE A 83 10.38 12.27 7.35
N VAL A 84 10.89 12.35 6.12
CA VAL A 84 10.20 11.88 4.91
C VAL A 84 11.14 10.93 4.19
N TYR A 85 10.67 9.70 4.01
CA TYR A 85 11.37 8.62 3.33
C TYR A 85 10.81 8.45 1.93
N TYR A 86 11.68 8.09 1.00
CA TYR A 86 11.36 7.93 -0.40
C TYR A 86 11.79 6.53 -0.85
N ASN A 87 10.90 5.83 -1.54
CA ASN A 87 11.30 4.66 -2.33
C ASN A 87 11.90 5.19 -3.64
N THR A 88 13.10 4.73 -3.99
CA THR A 88 13.82 5.17 -5.19
C THR A 88 13.71 4.20 -6.36
N GLU A 89 12.97 3.10 -6.22
CA GLU A 89 12.66 2.15 -7.30
C GLU A 89 11.47 2.68 -8.10
N ASN A 90 11.64 2.80 -9.43
CA ASN A 90 10.59 3.14 -10.41
C ASN A 90 9.72 4.37 -10.05
N ASN A 91 10.16 5.58 -10.45
CA ASN A 91 9.47 6.87 -10.24
C ASN A 91 9.35 7.30 -8.78
N SER A 92 10.51 7.59 -8.17
CA SER A 92 10.68 8.05 -6.77
C SER A 92 9.43 8.66 -6.12
N TYR A 93 8.93 8.01 -5.07
CA TYR A 93 7.72 8.43 -4.35
C TYR A 93 7.95 8.43 -2.84
N VAL A 94 7.13 9.18 -2.09
CA VAL A 94 7.18 9.19 -0.62
C VAL A 94 6.69 7.83 -0.13
N SER A 95 7.55 7.07 0.53
CA SER A 95 7.21 5.75 1.06
C SER A 95 6.77 5.79 2.52
N ALA A 96 7.30 6.74 3.30
CA ALA A 96 6.91 6.91 4.69
C ALA A 96 7.12 8.34 5.20
N VAL A 97 6.35 8.72 6.20
CA VAL A 97 6.49 9.96 6.94
C VAL A 97 6.37 9.68 8.43
N GLY A 98 7.22 10.33 9.23
CA GLY A 98 7.22 10.16 10.67
C GLY A 98 7.91 11.31 11.39
N TYR A 99 7.94 11.22 12.72
CA TYR A 99 8.52 12.24 13.57
C TYR A 99 9.51 11.66 14.57
N PHE A 100 10.53 12.45 14.87
CA PHE A 100 11.49 12.20 15.94
C PHE A 100 11.50 13.35 16.94
N VAL A 101 11.70 13.04 18.21
CA VAL A 101 12.04 14.00 19.26
C VAL A 101 13.27 13.47 19.98
N ASN A 102 14.35 14.26 20.00
CA ASN A 102 15.61 13.92 20.67
C ASN A 102 16.15 12.52 20.30
N GLY A 103 16.16 12.19 19.00
CA GLY A 103 16.65 10.93 18.47
C GLY A 103 15.70 9.74 18.62
N LYS A 104 14.50 9.94 19.19
CA LYS A 104 13.50 8.88 19.36
C LYS A 104 12.30 9.10 18.46
N ARG A 105 11.86 8.04 17.76
CA ARG A 105 10.59 8.01 17.01
C ARG A 105 9.45 8.32 17.96
N THR A 106 8.55 9.18 17.51
CA THR A 106 7.39 9.60 18.28
C THR A 106 6.22 9.94 17.37
N GLY A 107 5.01 9.89 17.91
CA GLY A 107 3.78 10.28 17.23
C GLY A 107 3.42 9.34 16.08
N ASN A 108 2.57 9.84 15.18
CA ASN A 108 2.03 9.05 14.07
C ASN A 108 3.06 8.92 12.94
N TRP A 109 3.10 7.71 12.39
CA TRP A 109 3.85 7.30 11.23
C TRP A 109 2.86 6.78 10.19
N SER A 110 3.11 7.13 8.94
CA SER A 110 2.29 6.71 7.81
C SER A 110 3.20 6.19 6.71
N GLU A 111 2.80 5.08 6.09
CA GLU A 111 3.43 4.52 4.90
C GLU A 111 2.49 4.65 3.71
N PHE A 112 3.08 4.75 2.52
CA PHE A 112 2.34 5.07 1.30
C PHE A 112 2.72 4.15 0.14
N ALA A 113 1.74 3.89 -0.72
CA ALA A 113 1.92 3.24 -2.01
C ALA A 113 2.50 4.22 -3.06
N PRO A 114 2.98 3.74 -4.23
CA PRO A 114 3.49 4.60 -5.30
C PRO A 114 2.52 5.68 -5.78
N ASN A 115 1.20 5.45 -5.66
CA ASN A 115 0.15 6.41 -6.01
C ASN A 115 -0.13 7.45 -4.90
N GLY A 116 0.63 7.44 -3.80
CA GLY A 116 0.51 8.36 -2.67
C GLY A 116 -0.59 8.02 -1.67
N GLN A 117 -1.34 6.92 -1.87
CA GLN A 117 -2.34 6.49 -0.91
C GLN A 117 -1.67 5.86 0.31
N THR A 118 -2.27 6.09 1.48
CA THR A 118 -1.79 5.51 2.74
C THR A 118 -2.05 4.00 2.72
N THR A 119 -1.04 3.20 3.06
CA THR A 119 -1.14 1.74 3.17
C THR A 119 -1.15 1.27 4.61
N LEU A 120 -0.52 2.04 5.50
CA LEU A 120 -0.33 1.69 6.91
C LEU A 120 -0.15 2.95 7.75
N GLU A 121 -0.81 2.99 8.90
CA GLU A 121 -0.62 3.99 9.95
C GLU A 121 -0.36 3.31 11.30
N TYR A 122 0.59 3.85 12.04
CA TYR A 122 0.95 3.38 13.38
C TYR A 122 1.56 4.53 14.19
N SER A 123 1.77 4.34 15.50
CA SER A 123 2.41 5.37 16.31
C SER A 123 3.58 4.83 17.13
N TYR A 124 4.51 5.72 17.44
CA TYR A 124 5.60 5.46 18.38
C TYR A 124 5.50 6.35 19.59
N GLU A 125 5.97 5.82 20.71
CA GLU A 125 6.35 6.58 21.89
C GLU A 125 7.76 6.15 22.27
N ASN A 126 8.72 7.07 22.20
CA ASN A 126 10.11 6.81 22.60
C ASN A 126 10.75 5.58 21.91
N ASN A 127 10.62 5.45 20.58
CA ASN A 127 11.02 4.29 19.76
C ASN A 127 10.20 3.01 19.94
N ILE A 128 9.19 3.00 20.80
CA ILE A 128 8.34 1.83 21.05
C ILE A 128 7.04 1.99 20.28
N LEU A 129 6.68 1.02 19.44
CA LEU A 129 5.37 1.02 18.77
C LEU A 129 4.26 0.94 19.82
N THR A 130 3.32 1.86 19.72
CA THR A 130 2.20 1.99 20.64
C THR A 130 0.97 2.54 19.91
N GLY A 131 -0.17 2.57 20.58
CA GLY A 131 -1.40 3.19 20.09
C GLY A 131 -1.99 2.50 18.87
N THR A 132 -2.74 3.27 18.08
CA THR A 132 -3.50 2.76 16.94
C THR A 132 -2.60 2.16 15.86
N TYR A 133 -3.02 1.03 15.30
CA TYR A 133 -2.45 0.41 14.10
C TYR A 133 -3.55 0.22 13.07
N LYS A 134 -3.37 0.73 11.86
CA LYS A 134 -4.34 0.63 10.77
C LYS A 134 -3.68 0.27 9.45
N THR A 135 -4.27 -0.66 8.72
CA THR A 135 -3.90 -0.95 7.33
C THR A 135 -5.02 -0.55 6.39
N TYR A 136 -4.64 -0.21 5.17
CA TYR A 136 -5.54 0.34 4.16
C TYR A 136 -5.41 -0.42 2.84
N ASP A 137 -6.46 -0.38 2.01
CA ASP A 137 -6.42 -0.88 0.65
C ASP A 137 -6.03 0.20 -0.38
N ALA A 138 -5.97 -0.20 -1.66
CA ALA A 138 -5.67 0.68 -2.78
C ALA A 138 -6.76 1.73 -3.09
N ASN A 139 -7.80 1.83 -2.27
CA ASN A 139 -8.80 2.89 -2.31
C ASN A 139 -8.86 3.66 -0.97
N SER A 140 -7.86 3.50 -0.10
CA SER A 140 -7.81 4.08 1.25
C SER A 140 -8.94 3.60 2.19
N GLY A 141 -9.59 2.48 1.89
CA GLY A 141 -10.51 1.80 2.79
C GLY A 141 -9.73 1.05 3.88
N ILE A 142 -10.18 1.13 5.14
CA ILE A 142 -9.55 0.38 6.24
C ILE A 142 -9.71 -1.12 5.98
N ARG A 143 -8.61 -1.85 6.14
CA ARG A 143 -8.55 -3.32 5.98
C ARG A 143 -8.33 -4.05 7.28
N GLY A 144 -7.59 -3.40 8.17
CA GLY A 144 -7.23 -3.93 9.46
C GLY A 144 -7.09 -2.78 10.44
N GLU A 145 -7.60 -2.95 11.64
CA GLU A 145 -7.31 -2.02 12.73
C GLU A 145 -7.15 -2.75 14.05
N GLY A 146 -6.29 -2.23 14.91
CA GLY A 146 -6.06 -2.71 16.26
C GLY A 146 -5.15 -1.76 17.03
N ASN A 147 -4.59 -2.24 18.13
CA ASN A 147 -3.68 -1.47 18.97
C ASN A 147 -2.34 -2.15 19.15
N MET A 148 -1.29 -1.34 19.27
CA MET A 148 0.06 -1.75 19.64
C MET A 148 0.30 -1.40 21.10
N VAL A 149 0.87 -2.35 21.84
CA VAL A 149 1.34 -2.18 23.22
C VAL A 149 2.75 -2.77 23.29
N ASN A 150 3.72 -1.96 23.71
CA ASN A 150 5.12 -2.38 23.89
C ASN A 150 5.71 -3.08 22.66
N GLY A 151 5.50 -2.53 21.47
CA GLY A 151 6.05 -3.09 20.25
C GLY A 151 5.24 -4.23 19.62
N LYS A 152 4.12 -4.64 20.21
CA LYS A 152 3.33 -5.80 19.77
C LYS A 152 1.85 -5.48 19.65
N LEU A 153 1.16 -6.12 18.71
CA LEU A 153 -0.30 -6.05 18.64
C LEU A 153 -0.92 -6.65 19.91
N ALA A 154 -1.91 -5.97 20.47
CA ALA A 154 -2.61 -6.38 21.68
C ALA A 154 -4.06 -5.92 21.68
N GLY A 155 -4.91 -6.68 22.38
CA GLY A 155 -6.34 -6.43 22.46
C GLY A 155 -7.07 -6.83 21.17
N ASP A 156 -8.16 -6.12 20.87
CA ASP A 156 -8.98 -6.44 19.71
C ASP A 156 -8.33 -5.97 18.41
N PHE A 157 -8.39 -6.84 17.41
CA PHE A 157 -8.07 -6.53 16.02
C PHE A 157 -9.27 -6.86 15.14
N LYS A 158 -9.54 -6.02 14.15
CA LYS A 158 -10.67 -6.15 13.23
C LYS A 158 -10.16 -6.18 11.80
N TRP A 159 -10.81 -6.98 10.96
CA TRP A 159 -10.57 -7.03 9.52
C TRP A 159 -11.83 -6.65 8.75
N TYR A 160 -11.66 -5.89 7.68
CA TYR A 160 -12.74 -5.37 6.86
C TYR A 160 -12.55 -5.73 5.38
N ASN A 161 -13.66 -5.91 4.64
CA ASN A 161 -13.64 -6.12 3.19
C ASN A 161 -13.60 -4.80 2.40
N ASN A 162 -13.77 -4.86 1.07
CA ASN A 162 -13.77 -3.68 0.17
C ASN A 162 -14.89 -2.69 0.43
N ASP A 163 -15.99 -3.19 0.99
CA ASP A 163 -17.18 -2.39 1.26
C ASP A 163 -17.16 -1.82 2.69
N GLY A 164 -16.07 -2.05 3.45
CA GLY A 164 -15.94 -1.64 4.85
C GLY A 164 -16.70 -2.52 5.84
N LEU A 165 -17.21 -3.68 5.41
CA LEU A 165 -17.90 -4.62 6.29
C LEU A 165 -16.90 -5.43 7.12
N LEU A 166 -17.16 -5.56 8.42
CA LEU A 166 -16.35 -6.35 9.35
C LEU A 166 -16.44 -7.84 8.98
N VAL A 167 -15.36 -8.42 8.45
CA VAL A 167 -15.35 -9.83 8.05
C VAL A 167 -14.87 -10.76 9.14
N ALA A 168 -13.98 -10.28 10.01
CA ALA A 168 -13.42 -11.06 11.10
C ALA A 168 -12.92 -10.14 12.23
N GLY A 169 -12.78 -10.70 13.42
CA GLY A 169 -12.10 -10.08 14.54
C GLY A 169 -11.21 -11.09 15.27
N ALA A 170 -10.22 -10.59 16.01
CA ALA A 170 -9.36 -11.39 16.87
C ALA A 170 -9.05 -10.67 18.17
N VAL A 171 -8.77 -11.45 19.20
CA VAL A 171 -8.16 -10.98 20.44
C VAL A 171 -6.70 -11.38 20.41
N LEU A 172 -5.80 -10.43 20.63
CA LEU A 172 -4.35 -10.64 20.65
C LEU A 172 -3.76 -10.40 22.03
N GLU A 173 -2.87 -11.31 22.43
CA GLU A 173 -2.05 -11.19 23.62
C GLU A 173 -0.58 -11.32 23.21
N ASN A 174 0.22 -10.29 23.51
CA ASN A 174 1.66 -10.26 23.19
C ASN A 174 1.96 -10.58 21.71
N GLY A 175 1.16 -10.04 20.79
CA GLY A 175 1.30 -10.23 19.34
C GLY A 175 0.76 -11.57 18.82
N LYS A 176 0.16 -12.41 19.67
CA LYS A 176 -0.40 -13.70 19.27
C LYS A 176 -1.91 -13.67 19.33
N ILE A 177 -2.58 -14.22 18.32
CA ILE A 177 -4.03 -14.40 18.31
C ILE A 177 -4.40 -15.48 19.33
N VAL A 178 -5.18 -15.13 20.34
CA VAL A 178 -5.73 -16.07 21.33
C VAL A 178 -7.18 -16.46 21.04
N LYS A 179 -7.90 -15.62 20.30
CA LYS A 179 -9.26 -15.89 19.85
C LYS A 179 -9.46 -15.28 18.47
N LYS A 180 -10.17 -16.00 17.58
CA LYS A 180 -10.61 -15.49 16.28
C LYS A 180 -12.12 -15.67 16.14
N THR A 181 -12.78 -14.68 15.58
CA THR A 181 -14.21 -14.68 15.27
C THR A 181 -14.37 -14.33 13.80
N GLU A 182 -15.12 -15.14 13.05
CA GLU A 182 -15.46 -14.89 11.65
C GLU A 182 -16.91 -14.41 11.59
N TYR A 183 -17.14 -13.23 11.03
CA TYR A 183 -18.46 -12.61 10.92
C TYR A 183 -19.04 -12.81 9.52
N MET A 184 -18.19 -12.79 8.48
CA MET A 184 -18.59 -12.97 7.10
C MET A 184 -17.99 -14.24 6.51
N LYS A 185 -18.80 -15.00 5.79
CA LYS A 185 -18.34 -16.07 4.89
C LYS A 185 -18.82 -15.75 3.49
N ASP A 186 -17.91 -15.72 2.54
CA ASP A 186 -18.26 -15.49 1.15
C ASP A 186 -19.15 -16.61 0.59
N ALA A 187 -19.90 -16.27 -0.45
CA ALA A 187 -20.60 -17.25 -1.25
C ALA A 187 -19.62 -18.25 -1.84
N LYS A 188 -20.06 -19.51 -1.84
CA LYS A 188 -19.27 -20.65 -2.31
C LYS A 188 -20.00 -21.32 -3.46
N GLU A 189 -19.33 -21.47 -4.59
CA GLU A 189 -19.87 -22.19 -5.74
C GLU A 189 -20.40 -23.57 -5.33
N SER A 190 -21.64 -23.86 -5.73
CA SER A 190 -22.29 -25.16 -5.55
C SER A 190 -22.22 -26.04 -6.79
N MET A 191 -21.72 -25.50 -7.90
CA MET A 191 -21.51 -26.20 -9.17
C MET A 191 -20.30 -25.60 -9.89
N ASN A 192 -19.78 -26.30 -10.90
CA ASN A 192 -18.73 -25.77 -11.77
C ASN A 192 -19.34 -24.75 -12.76
N LEU A 193 -19.27 -23.47 -12.41
CA LEU A 193 -19.89 -22.39 -13.18
C LEU A 193 -19.22 -22.22 -14.55
N HIS A 194 -17.88 -22.27 -14.62
CA HIS A 194 -17.14 -22.20 -15.89
C HIS A 194 -17.54 -23.29 -16.85
N ALA A 195 -17.56 -24.56 -16.42
CA ALA A 195 -17.94 -25.67 -17.28
C ALA A 195 -19.38 -25.55 -17.79
N TYR A 196 -20.29 -25.03 -16.97
CA TYR A 196 -21.67 -24.78 -17.40
C TYR A 196 -21.74 -23.68 -18.46
N VAL A 197 -21.03 -22.56 -18.27
CA VAL A 197 -21.01 -21.47 -19.25
C VAL A 197 -20.35 -21.93 -20.56
N GLU A 198 -19.24 -22.65 -20.49
CA GLU A 198 -18.59 -23.28 -21.66
C GLU A 198 -19.56 -24.19 -22.42
N GLN A 199 -20.33 -25.02 -21.72
CA GLN A 199 -21.33 -25.88 -22.34
C GLN A 199 -22.40 -25.07 -23.09
N LYS A 200 -22.87 -23.95 -22.53
CA LYS A 200 -23.86 -23.06 -23.18
C LYS A 200 -23.29 -22.34 -24.40
N LEU A 201 -21.97 -22.09 -24.41
CA LEU A 201 -21.28 -21.44 -25.50
C LEU A 201 -20.74 -22.40 -26.56
N LYS A 202 -20.91 -23.71 -26.39
CA LYS A 202 -20.37 -24.73 -27.32
C LYS A 202 -20.76 -24.50 -28.79
N LYS A 203 -21.97 -24.00 -29.09
CA LYS A 203 -22.39 -23.69 -30.47
C LYS A 203 -21.64 -22.50 -31.11
N TYR A 204 -20.96 -21.69 -30.30
CA TYR A 204 -20.14 -20.55 -30.72
C TYR A 204 -18.64 -20.90 -30.77
N SER A 205 -18.26 -22.16 -30.58
CA SER A 205 -16.85 -22.57 -30.47
C SER A 205 -16.03 -22.27 -31.73
N SER A 206 -16.67 -22.15 -32.90
CA SER A 206 -16.01 -21.80 -34.16
C SER A 206 -15.58 -20.34 -34.26
N VAL A 207 -16.02 -19.46 -33.35
CA VAL A 207 -15.67 -18.03 -33.31
C VAL A 207 -15.04 -17.59 -31.99
N LEU A 208 -15.13 -18.41 -30.93
CA LEU A 208 -14.55 -18.16 -29.61
C LEU A 208 -13.13 -18.70 -29.47
N TYR A 209 -12.21 -18.21 -30.31
CA TYR A 209 -10.79 -18.56 -30.18
C TYR A 209 -10.13 -17.70 -29.09
N ASP A 210 -9.52 -18.34 -28.10
CA ASP A 210 -8.74 -17.73 -27.00
C ASP A 210 -9.36 -16.44 -26.45
N SER A 211 -10.67 -16.52 -26.19
CA SER A 211 -11.47 -15.37 -25.82
C SER A 211 -11.63 -15.30 -24.31
N GLN A 212 -11.51 -14.10 -23.77
CA GLN A 212 -11.74 -13.82 -22.36
C GLN A 212 -12.89 -12.83 -22.24
N PHE A 213 -13.84 -13.12 -21.35
CA PHE A 213 -14.89 -12.17 -21.00
C PHE A 213 -15.01 -12.06 -19.49
N THR A 214 -15.35 -10.86 -19.02
CA THR A 214 -15.55 -10.56 -17.61
C THR A 214 -16.98 -10.17 -17.37
N VAL A 215 -17.62 -10.82 -16.42
CA VAL A 215 -19.01 -10.58 -16.02
C VAL A 215 -19.04 -10.14 -14.56
N LYS A 216 -19.80 -9.09 -14.27
CA LYS A 216 -20.21 -8.73 -12.92
C LYS A 216 -21.61 -9.22 -12.68
N TYR A 217 -21.88 -9.73 -11.48
CA TYR A 217 -23.21 -10.14 -11.08
C TYR A 217 -23.33 -10.13 -9.55
N ASP A 218 -24.56 -10.14 -9.07
CA ASP A 218 -24.89 -10.29 -7.66
C ASP A 218 -25.25 -11.74 -7.38
N ILE A 219 -24.83 -12.26 -6.23
CA ILE A 219 -25.27 -13.54 -5.68
C ILE A 219 -26.30 -13.20 -4.62
N SER A 220 -27.55 -13.60 -4.83
CA SER A 220 -28.61 -13.35 -3.85
C SER A 220 -28.42 -14.19 -2.59
N LYS A 221 -29.11 -13.81 -1.51
CA LYS A 221 -29.24 -14.59 -0.26
C LYS A 221 -29.79 -16.01 -0.45
N ASP A 222 -30.37 -16.31 -1.60
CA ASP A 222 -30.86 -17.65 -1.97
C ASP A 222 -29.85 -18.44 -2.83
N GLY A 223 -28.67 -17.87 -3.11
CA GLY A 223 -27.62 -18.53 -3.90
C GLY A 223 -27.73 -18.34 -5.42
N LYS A 224 -28.64 -17.48 -5.88
CA LYS A 224 -28.88 -17.25 -7.31
C LYS A 224 -28.03 -16.12 -7.85
N ILE A 225 -27.58 -16.26 -9.10
CA ILE A 225 -26.98 -15.17 -9.86
C ILE A 225 -28.09 -14.21 -10.32
N THR A 226 -27.94 -12.93 -9.99
CA THR A 226 -28.83 -11.82 -10.35
C THR A 226 -28.04 -10.65 -10.94
N ASN A 227 -28.70 -9.81 -11.74
CA ASN A 227 -28.10 -8.62 -12.37
C ASN A 227 -26.78 -8.87 -13.13
N PRO A 228 -26.66 -9.91 -13.97
CA PRO A 228 -25.43 -10.12 -14.72
C PRO A 228 -25.19 -8.98 -15.73
N GLN A 229 -23.95 -8.53 -15.82
CA GLN A 229 -23.49 -7.45 -16.68
C GLN A 229 -22.13 -7.78 -17.30
N ILE A 230 -22.00 -7.57 -18.61
CA ILE A 230 -20.72 -7.72 -19.31
C ILE A 230 -19.85 -6.50 -19.01
N VAL A 231 -18.68 -6.74 -18.42
CA VAL A 231 -17.63 -5.73 -18.22
C VAL A 231 -16.70 -5.68 -19.42
N SER A 232 -16.30 -6.87 -19.88
CA SER A 232 -15.50 -7.07 -21.09
C SER A 232 -16.12 -8.24 -21.83
N GLY A 233 -16.50 -8.02 -23.08
CA GLY A 233 -17.23 -8.98 -23.90
C GLY A 233 -16.57 -9.19 -25.25
N TYR A 234 -17.20 -10.02 -26.07
CA TYR A 234 -16.67 -10.38 -27.40
C TYR A 234 -17.53 -9.79 -28.53
N ASN A 235 -18.73 -10.34 -28.72
CA ASN A 235 -19.71 -9.81 -29.67
C ASN A 235 -21.12 -9.80 -29.04
N PRO A 236 -22.07 -9.02 -29.58
CA PRO A 236 -23.39 -8.85 -28.96
C PRO A 236 -24.17 -10.15 -28.77
N GLU A 237 -24.08 -11.09 -29.71
CA GLU A 237 -24.82 -12.36 -29.64
C GLU A 237 -24.31 -13.26 -28.50
N ILE A 238 -22.99 -13.41 -28.40
CA ILE A 238 -22.34 -14.20 -27.36
C ILE A 238 -22.52 -13.54 -26.00
N ASN A 239 -22.40 -12.21 -25.93
CA ASN A 239 -22.67 -11.44 -24.72
C ASN A 239 -24.09 -11.72 -24.21
N ALA A 240 -25.10 -11.68 -25.10
CA ALA A 240 -26.48 -12.02 -24.74
C ALA A 240 -26.62 -13.49 -24.29
N ALA A 241 -25.94 -14.44 -24.95
CA ALA A 241 -25.97 -15.85 -24.55
C ALA A 241 -25.38 -16.07 -23.14
N ILE A 242 -24.30 -15.38 -22.79
CA ILE A 242 -23.69 -15.41 -21.45
C ILE A 242 -24.67 -14.88 -20.40
N LEU A 243 -25.23 -13.69 -20.63
CA LEU A 243 -26.17 -13.07 -19.68
C LEU A 243 -27.40 -13.95 -19.45
N ASN A 244 -27.94 -14.56 -20.52
CA ASN A 244 -29.06 -15.50 -20.43
C ASN A 244 -28.70 -16.78 -19.67
N ALA A 245 -27.49 -17.33 -19.87
CA ALA A 245 -27.04 -18.53 -19.19
C ALA A 245 -26.92 -18.34 -17.67
N LEU A 246 -26.50 -17.15 -17.24
CA LEU A 246 -26.26 -16.82 -15.84
C LEU A 246 -27.51 -16.34 -15.11
N SER A 247 -28.48 -15.73 -15.81
CA SER A 247 -29.66 -15.12 -15.18
C SER A 247 -30.47 -16.13 -14.36
N ASN A 248 -30.62 -15.85 -13.07
CA ASN A 248 -31.32 -16.68 -12.07
C ASN A 248 -30.72 -18.08 -11.87
N LEU A 249 -29.50 -18.33 -12.34
CA LEU A 249 -28.83 -19.60 -12.13
C LEU A 249 -28.50 -19.77 -10.65
N ASN A 250 -28.98 -20.87 -10.05
CA ASN A 250 -28.61 -21.24 -8.69
C ASN A 250 -27.23 -21.91 -8.69
N ALA A 251 -26.18 -21.10 -8.61
CA ALA A 251 -24.80 -21.55 -8.73
C ALA A 251 -24.03 -21.51 -7.40
N TYR A 252 -24.64 -21.00 -6.32
CA TYR A 252 -23.93 -20.70 -5.09
C TYR A 252 -24.66 -21.19 -3.84
N ARG A 253 -23.88 -21.59 -2.83
CA ARG A 253 -24.28 -21.39 -1.43
C ARG A 253 -24.08 -19.91 -1.11
N PRO A 254 -25.09 -19.21 -0.58
CA PRO A 254 -25.03 -17.76 -0.39
C PRO A 254 -23.94 -17.36 0.61
N ALA A 255 -23.50 -16.11 0.51
CA ALA A 255 -22.68 -15.50 1.53
C ALA A 255 -23.48 -15.39 2.84
N THR A 256 -22.79 -15.40 3.97
CA THR A 256 -23.42 -15.20 5.28
C THR A 256 -22.72 -14.10 6.07
N TYR A 257 -23.49 -13.32 6.82
CA TYR A 257 -23.02 -12.38 7.81
C TYR A 257 -23.72 -12.65 9.15
N ASN A 258 -22.96 -12.88 10.21
CA ASN A 258 -23.49 -13.34 11.51
C ASN A 258 -24.46 -14.53 11.36
N ASN A 259 -24.12 -15.47 10.48
CA ASN A 259 -24.94 -16.64 10.11
C ASN A 259 -26.25 -16.34 9.35
N ALA A 260 -26.57 -15.08 9.03
CA ALA A 260 -27.69 -14.73 8.17
C ALA A 260 -27.23 -14.66 6.71
N ALA A 261 -27.99 -15.23 5.78
CA ALA A 261 -27.68 -15.14 4.36
C ALA A 261 -27.81 -13.69 3.85
N ILE A 262 -26.84 -13.25 3.05
CA ILE A 262 -26.78 -11.90 2.48
C ILE A 262 -26.51 -11.95 0.98
N ASP A 263 -26.87 -10.87 0.29
CA ASP A 263 -26.48 -10.67 -1.09
C ASP A 263 -24.97 -10.32 -1.16
N GLN A 264 -24.27 -10.82 -2.19
CA GLN A 264 -22.85 -10.55 -2.42
C GLN A 264 -22.60 -10.15 -3.87
N LYS A 265 -21.93 -9.02 -4.08
CA LYS A 265 -21.46 -8.62 -5.42
C LYS A 265 -20.20 -9.38 -5.79
N THR A 266 -20.09 -9.81 -7.04
CA THR A 266 -18.89 -10.47 -7.55
C THR A 266 -18.57 -10.05 -8.98
N SER A 267 -17.33 -10.31 -9.38
CA SER A 267 -16.83 -10.11 -10.74
C SER A 267 -15.97 -11.31 -11.09
N GLU A 268 -16.24 -11.92 -12.23
CA GLU A 268 -15.58 -13.15 -12.64
C GLU A 268 -15.17 -13.08 -14.11
N THR A 269 -14.00 -13.66 -14.38
CA THR A 269 -13.44 -13.75 -15.72
C THR A 269 -13.50 -15.19 -16.20
N PHE A 270 -14.16 -15.38 -17.33
CA PHE A 270 -14.29 -16.66 -18.01
C PHE A 270 -13.34 -16.69 -19.20
N ASN A 271 -12.58 -17.78 -19.31
CA ASN A 271 -11.69 -18.02 -20.43
C ASN A 271 -12.28 -19.14 -21.28
N VAL A 272 -12.49 -18.89 -22.56
CA VAL A 272 -12.94 -19.90 -23.51
C VAL A 272 -11.74 -20.33 -24.34
N TYR A 273 -11.27 -21.55 -24.09
CA TYR A 273 -10.18 -22.16 -24.83
C TYR A 273 -10.74 -23.10 -25.90
N ASN A 274 -10.15 -23.09 -27.09
CA ASN A 274 -10.46 -24.09 -28.10
C ASN A 274 -9.85 -25.43 -27.69
N THR A 275 -10.69 -26.40 -27.31
CA THR A 275 -10.23 -27.73 -26.87
C THR A 275 -9.69 -28.61 -28.01
N MET A 276 -9.61 -28.13 -29.26
CA MET A 276 -8.91 -28.88 -30.32
C MET A 276 -7.39 -28.98 -30.13
N ASN A 277 -6.80 -28.33 -29.10
CA ASN A 277 -5.35 -28.40 -28.90
C ASN A 277 -4.84 -28.42 -27.45
N MET A 278 -5.63 -28.86 -26.46
CA MET A 278 -5.09 -29.09 -25.10
C MET A 278 -5.70 -30.30 -24.41
N ALA A 279 -5.23 -31.49 -24.82
CA ALA A 279 -5.06 -32.61 -23.91
C ALA A 279 -3.77 -32.38 -23.09
N SER A 280 -3.81 -31.43 -22.15
CA SER A 280 -2.89 -31.31 -20.99
C SER A 280 -3.07 -29.91 -20.39
N ASN A 281 -3.09 -29.84 -19.07
CA ASN A 281 -3.14 -28.62 -18.25
C ASN A 281 -4.54 -28.10 -17.87
N TYR A 282 -5.33 -28.96 -17.22
CA TYR A 282 -6.19 -28.47 -16.13
C TYR A 282 -5.30 -27.88 -15.03
N ARG A 283 -5.07 -26.57 -15.05
CA ARG A 283 -4.71 -25.80 -13.85
C ARG A 283 -5.91 -24.93 -13.51
N LEU A 284 -6.54 -25.26 -12.39
CA LEU A 284 -7.55 -24.48 -11.70
C LEU A 284 -7.01 -23.07 -11.45
N ASN A 285 -7.27 -22.15 -12.39
CA ASN A 285 -7.24 -20.72 -12.08
C ASN A 285 -8.44 -20.45 -11.17
N HIS A 286 -8.22 -20.66 -9.88
CA HIS A 286 -9.08 -20.12 -8.85
C HIS A 286 -9.16 -18.61 -9.11
N PRO A 287 -10.33 -17.97 -8.92
CA PRO A 287 -10.35 -16.53 -8.77
C PRO A 287 -9.27 -16.17 -7.74
N ILE A 288 -8.44 -15.19 -8.06
CA ILE A 288 -7.50 -14.61 -7.11
C ILE A 288 -8.35 -13.98 -6.00
N ARG A 289 -8.72 -14.81 -5.01
CA ARG A 289 -9.24 -14.35 -3.74
C ARG A 289 -8.02 -14.13 -2.86
N ILE A 290 -7.45 -12.93 -2.94
CA ILE A 290 -6.51 -12.48 -1.92
C ILE A 290 -7.35 -12.21 -0.67
N CYS A 291 -7.56 -13.26 0.11
CA CYS A 291 -7.74 -13.17 1.55
C CYS A 291 -6.78 -14.16 2.19
N SER A 292 -5.49 -14.06 1.84
CA SER A 292 -4.45 -14.44 2.78
C SER A 292 -4.51 -13.44 3.94
N ILE A 293 -5.41 -13.67 4.90
CA ILE A 293 -5.49 -12.87 6.12
C ILE A 293 -4.43 -13.40 7.09
N THR A 294 -3.18 -13.30 6.68
CA THR A 294 -2.10 -13.08 7.62
C THR A 294 -1.97 -11.55 7.69
N PRO A 295 -2.01 -10.93 8.88
CA PRO A 295 -1.57 -9.55 8.96
C PRO A 295 -0.19 -9.49 8.27
N PRO A 296 0.12 -8.43 7.49
CA PRO A 296 1.49 -8.19 7.12
C PRO A 296 2.24 -8.06 8.45
N MET A 297 2.83 -9.16 8.90
CA MET A 297 3.92 -9.12 9.84
C MET A 297 5.04 -8.53 9.00
N HIS A 298 5.02 -7.21 8.87
CA HIS A 298 6.27 -6.53 8.62
C HIS A 298 7.16 -7.05 9.72
N ASN A 299 8.21 -7.79 9.32
CA ASN A 299 9.32 -8.02 10.20
C ASN A 299 9.73 -6.62 10.65
N PHE A 300 9.31 -6.24 11.86
CA PHE A 300 9.86 -5.11 12.59
C PHE A 300 11.28 -5.52 13.00
N ASN A 301 12.08 -5.92 12.02
CA ASN A 301 13.50 -6.02 12.16
C ASN A 301 13.91 -4.59 12.42
N SER A 302 14.35 -4.36 13.65
CA SER A 302 15.33 -3.35 13.97
C SER A 302 16.48 -3.47 12.98
N THR A 303 16.36 -2.83 11.81
CA THR A 303 17.53 -2.31 11.13
C THR A 303 17.96 -1.09 11.93
N THR A 304 18.56 -1.38 13.09
CA THR A 304 19.78 -0.70 13.47
C THR A 304 20.74 -0.86 12.30
N SER A 305 20.79 0.14 11.45
CA SER A 305 22.01 0.48 10.75
C SER A 305 22.24 1.95 11.02
N MET A 306 23.25 2.16 11.87
CA MET A 306 23.92 3.42 12.14
C MET A 306 24.24 4.20 10.86
#